data_AF-A0A938N435-F1
#
_entry.id   AF-A0A938N435-F1
#
_cell.length_a   1.000
_cell.length_b   1.000
_cell.length_c   1.000
_cell.angle_alpha   90.00
_cell.angle_beta   90.00
_cell.angle_gamma   90.00
#
_symmetry.space_group_name_H-M   'P 1'
#
loop_
_entity.id
_entity.type
_entity.pdbx_description
1 polymer ?
#
loop_
_entity_poly.entity_id
_entity_poly.type
_entity_poly.pdbx_seq_one_letter_code
_entity_poly.pdbx_strand_id
1 'polypeptide(L)'
;MSVRMSAFGAMIAALSFFGACDTKSDGTGARSGTTQSASKPDASGRCPHQIKQEKCPFCTPRLVESDGFCGEHGVAEALCAQCRPYLKAAFRAKGDWCGEHNVPESQCVQCNPALKEKMNPGEHGAAAPAGDGTGGASPCEHGIARTRCPFCTPSLIESDGLCREHDVAEALCVKCRPYLEGAFRARGDWCNEHRTPESQCVECHPDLKNKPGARG
;
A
#
# COMPACT_ATOMS: atom_id res chain seq x y z
N MET A 1 -36.59 24.60 -63.51
CA MET A 1 -36.71 23.65 -64.63
C MET A 1 -35.31 23.27 -65.06
N SER A 2 -35.09 21.97 -65.13
CA SER A 2 -33.85 21.20 -65.27
C SER A 2 -33.04 21.50 -66.55
N VAL A 3 -31.96 20.69 -66.75
CA VAL A 3 -31.25 20.33 -68.02
C VAL A 3 -29.81 20.92 -68.00
N ARG A 4 -28.67 20.18 -67.98
CA ARG A 4 -28.29 18.78 -68.24
C ARG A 4 -27.03 18.36 -67.47
N MET A 5 -26.96 17.05 -67.21
CA MET A 5 -25.75 16.26 -66.97
C MET A 5 -25.05 15.96 -68.31
N SER A 6 -23.72 16.05 -68.38
CA SER A 6 -22.89 15.44 -69.45
C SER A 6 -21.46 15.16 -68.98
N ALA A 7 -21.22 13.88 -68.66
CA ALA A 7 -20.23 13.00 -69.27
C ALA A 7 -18.75 13.44 -69.49
N PHE A 8 -17.89 12.69 -68.79
CA PHE A 8 -16.65 12.02 -69.25
C PHE A 8 -15.42 12.84 -69.69
N GLY A 9 -14.36 12.69 -68.87
CA GLY A 9 -13.09 12.16 -69.36
C GLY A 9 -11.90 13.10 -69.37
N ALA A 10 -10.95 12.90 -68.45
CA ALA A 10 -9.52 12.83 -68.74
C ALA A 10 -8.73 12.53 -67.44
N MET A 11 -8.20 11.31 -67.37
CA MET A 11 -6.93 11.01 -66.68
C MET A 11 -5.88 12.05 -67.08
N ILE A 12 -5.07 12.54 -66.15
CA ILE A 12 -3.63 12.81 -66.35
C ILE A 12 -2.95 13.24 -65.03
N ALA A 13 -1.77 12.66 -64.84
CA ALA A 13 -0.62 13.10 -64.08
C ALA A 13 -0.70 13.21 -62.54
N ALA A 14 -0.08 12.20 -61.93
CA ALA A 14 0.68 12.36 -60.70
C ALA A 14 1.59 13.60 -60.75
N LEU A 15 1.42 14.48 -59.78
CA LEU A 15 2.45 15.40 -59.32
C LEU A 15 2.51 15.33 -57.80
N SER A 16 3.58 14.71 -57.32
CA SER A 16 4.01 14.75 -55.94
C SER A 16 4.28 16.19 -55.54
N PHE A 17 3.44 16.74 -54.65
CA PHE A 17 3.77 17.92 -53.88
C PHE A 17 3.86 17.52 -52.41
N PHE A 18 5.09 17.54 -51.89
CA PHE A 18 5.36 17.67 -50.46
C PHE A 18 4.86 19.06 -50.03
N GLY A 19 3.60 19.13 -49.60
CA GLY A 19 3.02 20.30 -48.95
C GLY A 19 3.08 20.10 -47.43
N ALA A 20 3.95 20.85 -46.77
CA ALA A 20 3.95 21.00 -45.33
C ALA A 20 2.63 21.66 -44.88
N CYS A 21 1.83 20.93 -44.10
CA CYS A 21 0.72 21.50 -43.35
C CYS A 21 1.15 21.67 -41.90
N ASP A 22 1.39 22.93 -41.54
CA ASP A 22 1.29 23.45 -40.18
C ASP A 22 -0.13 23.18 -39.67
N THR A 23 -0.29 22.19 -38.79
CA THR A 23 -1.54 21.98 -38.05
C THR A 23 -1.36 22.52 -36.64
N LYS A 24 -1.77 23.78 -36.48
CA LYS A 24 -2.32 24.29 -35.23
C LYS A 24 -3.49 23.38 -34.83
N SER A 25 -3.34 22.69 -33.71
CA SER A 25 -4.41 21.94 -33.06
C SER A 25 -4.36 22.23 -31.57
N ASP A 26 -5.16 23.22 -31.19
CA ASP A 26 -5.70 23.37 -29.86
C ASP A 26 -6.49 22.10 -29.50
N GLY A 27 -6.14 21.46 -28.40
CA GLY A 27 -6.95 20.34 -27.91
C GLY A 27 -6.24 19.40 -26.94
N THR A 28 -6.69 19.48 -25.70
CA THR A 28 -6.59 18.43 -24.67
C THR A 28 -5.23 18.23 -24.01
N GLY A 29 -5.14 18.77 -22.79
CA GLY A 29 -4.12 18.45 -21.83
C GLY A 29 -4.04 16.93 -21.62
N ALA A 30 -3.02 16.34 -22.21
CA ALA A 30 -2.42 15.14 -21.68
C ALA A 30 -1.88 15.50 -20.29
N ARG A 31 -2.68 15.21 -19.26
CA ARG A 31 -2.14 15.03 -17.92
C ARG A 31 -1.09 13.95 -18.04
N SER A 32 0.17 14.38 -18.12
CA SER A 32 1.33 13.56 -17.85
C SER A 32 1.11 12.95 -16.47
N GLY A 33 0.59 11.73 -16.45
CA GLY A 33 0.72 10.83 -15.32
C GLY A 33 2.18 10.44 -15.26
N THR A 34 3.01 11.37 -14.79
CA THR A 34 4.40 11.05 -14.49
C THR A 34 4.37 10.03 -13.37
N THR A 35 4.68 8.78 -13.71
CA THR A 35 5.19 7.76 -12.80
C THR A 35 6.53 8.22 -12.24
N GLN A 36 6.49 9.25 -11.40
CA GLN A 36 7.61 9.74 -10.62
C GLN A 36 7.62 8.96 -9.30
N SER A 37 8.05 7.70 -9.32
CA SER A 37 8.54 7.04 -8.09
C SER A 37 9.35 5.81 -8.44
N ALA A 38 10.65 5.99 -8.68
CA ALA A 38 11.67 4.96 -8.50
C ALA A 38 13.07 5.59 -8.56
N SER A 39 13.39 6.45 -7.59
CA SER A 39 14.81 6.74 -7.33
C SER A 39 15.45 5.46 -6.80
N LYS A 40 16.50 4.99 -7.49
CA LYS A 40 17.24 3.76 -7.14
C LYS A 40 17.74 3.84 -5.68
N PRO A 41 17.69 2.75 -4.91
CA PRO A 41 18.21 2.75 -3.55
C PRO A 41 19.73 2.89 -3.58
N ASP A 42 20.30 3.40 -2.50
CA ASP A 42 21.75 3.48 -2.31
C ASP A 42 22.38 2.08 -2.18
N ALA A 43 23.70 2.02 -2.07
CA ALA A 43 24.44 0.77 -1.89
C ALA A 43 24.05 -0.01 -0.62
N SER A 44 23.37 0.65 0.33
CA SER A 44 22.85 0.06 1.57
C SER A 44 21.37 -0.36 1.47
N GLY A 45 20.77 -0.28 0.27
CA GLY A 45 19.36 -0.62 0.05
C GLY A 45 18.37 0.42 0.60
N ARG A 46 18.85 1.62 0.94
CA ARG A 46 18.04 2.71 1.49
C ARG A 46 17.60 3.63 0.35
N CYS A 47 16.31 3.95 0.30
CA CYS A 47 15.80 4.90 -0.67
C CYS A 47 16.10 6.34 -0.24
N PRO A 48 15.90 7.35 -1.10
CA PRO A 48 16.10 8.77 -0.73
C PRO A 48 15.25 9.23 0.48
N HIS A 49 14.17 8.50 0.81
CA HIS A 49 13.40 8.72 2.03
C HIS A 49 14.07 8.16 3.30
N GLN A 50 15.36 7.81 3.22
CA GLN A 50 16.20 7.38 4.34
C GLN A 50 15.72 6.12 5.10
N ILE A 51 14.91 5.29 4.45
CA ILE A 51 14.47 3.98 4.95
C ILE A 51 14.69 2.90 3.88
N LYS A 52 14.61 1.62 4.26
CA LYS A 52 14.71 0.52 3.30
C LYS A 52 13.59 0.63 2.27
N GLN A 53 13.92 0.50 0.98
CA GLN A 53 12.94 0.68 -0.10
C GLN A 53 11.72 -0.25 0.04
N GLU A 54 11.95 -1.51 0.42
CA GLU A 54 10.93 -2.53 0.66
C GLU A 54 9.95 -2.17 1.79
N LYS A 55 10.33 -1.31 2.74
CA LYS A 55 9.47 -0.84 3.84
C LYS A 55 8.98 0.59 3.63
N CYS A 56 9.26 1.18 2.47
CA CYS A 56 8.98 2.59 2.20
C CYS A 56 7.62 2.75 1.49
N PRO A 57 6.57 3.26 2.16
CA PRO A 57 5.26 3.45 1.54
C PRO A 57 5.31 4.45 0.36
N PHE A 58 6.32 5.33 0.32
CA PHE A 58 6.52 6.30 -0.76
C PHE A 58 7.19 5.71 -2.01
N CYS A 59 7.96 4.63 -1.85
CA CYS A 59 8.60 3.92 -2.98
C CYS A 59 7.79 2.70 -3.42
N THR A 60 6.97 2.17 -2.51
CA THR A 60 6.09 1.02 -2.73
C THR A 60 4.67 1.40 -2.29
N PRO A 61 3.91 2.13 -3.12
CA PRO A 61 2.55 2.59 -2.78
C PRO A 61 1.59 1.44 -2.43
N ARG A 62 1.86 0.25 -2.98
CA ARG A 62 1.14 -0.98 -2.64
C ARG A 62 1.10 -1.27 -1.14
N LEU A 63 2.10 -0.82 -0.36
CA LEU A 63 2.09 -0.96 1.10
C LEU A 63 0.93 -0.17 1.73
N VAL A 64 0.62 1.01 1.21
CA VAL A 64 -0.50 1.84 1.68
C VAL A 64 -1.84 1.17 1.40
N GLU A 65 -1.95 0.53 0.24
CA GLU A 65 -3.12 -0.25 -0.14
C GLU A 65 -3.20 -1.57 0.65
N SER A 66 -2.05 -2.21 0.91
CA SER A 66 -1.94 -3.54 1.50
C SER A 66 -2.08 -3.57 3.01
N ASP A 67 -1.53 -2.59 3.71
CA ASP A 67 -1.41 -2.70 5.17
C ASP A 67 -2.71 -2.31 5.89
N GLY A 68 -3.69 -1.76 5.17
CA GLY A 68 -5.00 -1.41 5.72
C GLY A 68 -4.97 -0.11 6.52
N PHE A 69 -5.84 -0.01 7.52
CA PHE A 69 -6.05 1.18 8.33
C PHE A 69 -5.64 0.97 9.78
N CYS A 70 -4.97 1.97 10.35
CA CYS A 70 -4.65 2.04 11.76
C CYS A 70 -5.88 2.55 12.51
N GLY A 71 -6.54 1.67 13.25
CA GLY A 71 -7.77 1.97 13.98
C GLY A 71 -7.59 3.02 15.07
N GLU A 72 -6.50 2.94 15.84
CA GLU A 72 -6.19 3.89 16.92
C GLU A 72 -5.84 5.30 16.43
N HIS A 73 -5.12 5.42 15.31
CA HIS A 73 -4.55 6.70 14.86
C HIS A 73 -5.22 7.28 13.62
N GLY A 74 -6.20 6.58 13.04
CA GLY A 74 -7.02 7.11 11.95
C GLY A 74 -6.27 7.30 10.63
N VAL A 75 -5.19 6.58 10.38
CA VAL A 75 -4.36 6.74 9.17
C VAL A 75 -4.11 5.41 8.50
N ALA A 76 -3.71 5.41 7.23
CA ALA A 76 -3.26 4.17 6.59
C ALA A 76 -2.13 3.54 7.41
N GLU A 77 -2.20 2.24 7.63
CA GLU A 77 -1.30 1.51 8.55
C GLU A 77 0.17 1.65 8.10
N ALA A 78 0.43 1.59 6.79
CA ALA A 78 1.77 1.82 6.25
C ALA A 78 2.28 3.27 6.38
N LEU A 79 1.41 4.23 6.73
CA LEU A 79 1.72 5.64 6.95
C LEU A 79 1.64 6.04 8.43
N CYS A 80 1.28 5.13 9.33
CA CYS A 80 1.11 5.44 10.75
C CYS A 80 2.48 5.70 11.44
N ALA A 81 2.87 6.97 11.58
CA ALA A 81 4.14 7.33 12.19
C ALA A 81 4.19 7.11 13.72
N GLN A 82 3.03 6.92 14.35
CA GLN A 82 2.91 6.54 15.77
C GLN A 82 3.23 5.06 15.98
N CYS A 83 2.62 4.17 15.19
CA CYS A 83 2.90 2.72 15.26
C CYS A 83 4.26 2.36 14.62
N ARG A 84 4.70 3.10 13.59
CA ARG A 84 5.92 2.83 12.82
C ARG A 84 6.89 4.01 12.93
N PRO A 85 7.65 4.14 14.03
CA PRO A 85 8.51 5.29 14.28
C PRO A 85 9.64 5.48 13.25
N TYR A 86 10.03 4.42 12.54
CA TYR A 86 11.00 4.51 11.44
C TYR A 86 10.51 5.38 10.28
N LEU A 87 9.19 5.56 10.10
CA LEU A 87 8.61 6.41 9.05
C LEU A 87 8.91 7.89 9.27
N LYS A 88 9.23 8.32 10.50
CA LYS A 88 9.54 9.73 10.80
C LYS A 88 10.68 10.27 9.94
N ALA A 89 11.71 9.46 9.66
CA ALA A 89 12.79 9.83 8.76
C ALA A 89 12.31 10.03 7.31
N ALA A 90 11.40 9.17 6.85
CA ALA A 90 10.84 9.23 5.51
C ALA A 90 9.90 10.43 5.31
N PHE A 91 9.07 10.74 6.31
CA PHE A 91 8.24 11.94 6.33
C PHE A 91 9.09 13.23 6.33
N ARG A 92 10.15 13.28 7.14
CA ARG A 92 11.12 14.39 7.14
C ARG A 92 11.81 14.56 5.78
N ALA A 93 12.30 13.47 5.19
CA ALA A 93 12.94 13.50 3.88
C ALA A 93 12.00 13.97 2.77
N LYS A 94 10.69 13.72 2.92
CA LYS A 94 9.64 14.18 1.99
C LYS A 94 9.21 15.64 2.25
N GLY A 95 9.69 16.27 3.32
CA GLY A 95 9.25 17.60 3.74
C GLY A 95 7.86 17.64 4.39
N ASP A 96 7.34 16.49 4.81
CA ASP A 96 6.03 16.35 5.46
C ASP A 96 6.22 16.18 6.97
N TRP A 97 6.76 17.19 7.65
CA TRP A 97 7.11 17.09 9.08
C TRP A 97 6.83 18.37 9.86
N CYS A 98 6.03 18.23 10.92
CA CYS A 98 5.76 19.27 11.88
C CYS A 98 6.82 19.27 12.99
N GLY A 99 7.65 20.31 13.00
CA GLY A 99 8.72 20.45 14.01
C GLY A 99 8.19 20.66 15.42
N GLU A 100 7.13 21.45 15.58
CA GLU A 100 6.57 21.81 16.89
C GLU A 100 5.92 20.61 17.58
N HIS A 101 5.19 19.79 16.84
CA HIS A 101 4.40 18.68 17.39
C HIS A 101 5.01 17.29 17.14
N ASN A 102 6.17 17.21 16.50
CA ASN A 102 6.93 15.98 16.27
C ASN A 102 6.13 14.86 15.58
N VAL A 103 5.29 15.24 14.61
CA VAL A 103 4.46 14.35 13.80
C VAL A 103 4.52 14.77 12.33
N PRO A 104 4.18 13.91 11.36
CA PRO A 104 4.03 14.34 9.98
C PRO A 104 3.02 15.49 9.85
N GLU A 105 3.28 16.47 8.98
CA GLU A 105 2.34 17.59 8.75
C GLU A 105 0.97 17.07 8.30
N SER A 106 0.96 16.05 7.44
CA SER A 106 -0.23 15.31 7.00
C SER A 106 -1.01 14.60 8.12
N GLN A 107 -0.46 14.55 9.34
CA GLN A 107 -1.05 13.91 10.52
C GLN A 107 -1.13 14.87 11.72
N CYS A 108 -0.76 16.14 11.55
CA CYS A 108 -0.67 17.10 12.64
C CYS A 108 -2.02 17.79 12.88
N VAL A 109 -2.90 17.17 13.67
CA VAL A 109 -4.21 17.75 14.02
C VAL A 109 -4.11 19.07 14.81
N GLN A 110 -2.96 19.34 15.43
CA GLN A 110 -2.70 20.59 16.17
C GLN A 110 -2.49 21.77 15.22
N CYS A 111 -1.74 21.56 14.13
CA CYS A 111 -1.53 22.58 13.09
C CYS A 111 -2.68 22.60 12.07
N ASN A 112 -3.33 21.46 11.83
CA ASN A 112 -4.43 21.33 10.88
C ASN A 112 -5.62 20.59 11.49
N PRO A 113 -6.52 21.30 12.20
CA PRO A 113 -7.69 20.71 12.85
C PRO A 113 -8.63 19.94 11.91
N ALA A 114 -8.67 20.30 10.62
CA ALA A 114 -9.49 19.61 9.62
C ALA A 114 -9.02 18.17 9.33
N LEU A 115 -7.82 17.79 9.77
CA LEU A 115 -7.37 16.40 9.71
C LEU A 115 -8.12 15.50 10.69
N LYS A 116 -8.67 16.05 11.78
CA LYS A 116 -9.35 15.27 12.82
C LYS A 116 -10.53 14.46 12.28
N GLU A 117 -11.31 15.03 11.36
CA GLU A 117 -12.44 14.33 10.72
C GLU A 117 -12.00 13.31 9.66
N LYS A 118 -10.79 13.43 9.13
CA LYS A 118 -10.21 12.48 8.17
C LYS A 118 -9.49 11.34 8.88
N MET A 119 -8.96 11.62 10.07
CA MET A 119 -8.28 10.69 10.95
C MET A 119 -9.24 10.09 11.97
N ASN A 120 -10.41 9.66 11.50
CA ASN A 120 -11.38 9.04 12.39
C ASN A 120 -10.85 7.68 12.85
N PRO A 121 -10.77 7.44 14.17
CA PRO A 121 -10.43 6.12 14.66
C PRO A 121 -11.48 5.10 14.22
N GLY A 122 -11.03 3.90 13.87
CA GLY A 122 -11.84 2.83 13.31
C GLY A 122 -11.34 1.46 13.74
N GLU A 123 -11.80 0.39 13.10
CA GLU A 123 -11.27 -0.95 13.36
C GLU A 123 -9.87 -1.12 12.74
N HIS A 124 -8.93 -1.67 13.50
CA HIS A 124 -7.58 -1.97 13.01
C HIS A 124 -7.62 -2.99 11.87
N GLY A 125 -6.89 -2.73 10.79
CA GLY A 125 -6.82 -3.62 9.63
C GLY A 125 -8.03 -3.55 8.71
N ALA A 126 -9.01 -2.67 8.99
CA ALA A 126 -10.04 -2.33 8.03
C ALA A 126 -9.40 -1.74 6.76
N ALA A 127 -10.08 -1.86 5.62
CA ALA A 127 -9.70 -1.05 4.47
C ALA A 127 -9.78 0.42 4.89
N ALA A 128 -8.74 1.22 4.62
CA ALA A 128 -8.79 2.66 4.81
C ALA A 128 -10.10 3.19 4.18
N PRO A 129 -10.83 4.12 4.84
CA PRO A 129 -12.08 4.63 4.29
C PRO A 129 -11.77 5.20 2.92
N ALA A 130 -12.20 4.47 1.89
CA ALA A 130 -11.90 4.80 0.52
C ALA A 130 -12.58 6.13 0.20
N GLY A 131 -11.78 7.14 -0.14
CA GLY A 131 -12.24 8.12 -1.11
C GLY A 131 -12.64 7.34 -2.36
N ASP A 132 -13.93 7.39 -2.67
CA ASP A 132 -14.65 6.85 -3.83
C ASP A 132 -13.78 6.15 -4.91
N GLY A 133 -13.94 4.82 -5.06
CA GLY A 133 -13.37 4.10 -6.20
C GLY A 133 -13.02 2.62 -5.99
N THR A 134 -14.03 1.77 -5.81
CA THR A 134 -14.13 0.34 -6.20
C THR A 134 -12.93 -0.60 -6.05
N GLY A 135 -13.00 -1.48 -5.04
CA GLY A 135 -12.17 -2.70 -4.96
C GLY A 135 -12.17 -3.38 -3.60
N GLY A 136 -13.27 -3.31 -2.84
CA GLY A 136 -13.38 -3.88 -1.50
C GLY A 136 -13.39 -5.41 -1.53
N ALA A 137 -12.27 -6.03 -1.18
CA ALA A 137 -12.28 -7.41 -0.71
C ALA A 137 -12.95 -7.42 0.66
N SER A 138 -14.19 -7.90 0.71
CA SER A 138 -14.92 -8.14 1.97
C SER A 138 -14.02 -8.89 2.97
N PRO A 139 -14.01 -8.51 4.26
CA PRO A 139 -13.28 -9.26 5.27
C PRO A 139 -13.72 -10.72 5.24
N CYS A 140 -12.76 -11.63 5.29
CA CYS A 140 -13.07 -13.05 5.44
C CYS A 140 -13.59 -13.33 6.86
N GLU A 141 -14.03 -14.57 7.09
CA GLU A 141 -14.49 -15.03 8.41
C GLU A 141 -13.45 -14.86 9.54
N HIS A 142 -12.18 -14.64 9.20
CA HIS A 142 -11.09 -14.37 10.14
C HIS A 142 -10.92 -12.88 10.49
N GLY A 143 -11.84 -12.00 10.06
CA GLY A 143 -11.81 -10.57 10.39
C GLY A 143 -10.74 -9.76 9.66
N ILE A 144 -10.12 -10.32 8.62
CA ILE A 144 -9.09 -9.68 7.80
C ILE A 144 -9.40 -9.81 6.31
N ALA A 145 -8.88 -8.90 5.48
CA ALA A 145 -9.10 -8.95 4.03
C ALA A 145 -8.59 -10.29 3.45
N ARG A 146 -9.41 -10.98 2.64
CA ARG A 146 -9.12 -12.34 2.14
C ARG A 146 -7.76 -12.46 1.43
N THR A 147 -7.34 -11.40 0.73
CA THR A 147 -6.06 -11.33 -0.02
C THR A 147 -4.82 -11.19 0.87
N ARG A 148 -4.99 -10.95 2.18
CA ARG A 148 -3.92 -10.78 3.17
C ARG A 148 -4.04 -11.75 4.33
N CYS A 149 -5.06 -12.61 4.28
CA CYS A 149 -5.25 -13.66 5.22
C CYS A 149 -4.33 -14.82 4.86
N PRO A 150 -3.29 -15.13 5.65
CA PRO A 150 -2.46 -16.31 5.41
C PRO A 150 -3.28 -17.61 5.47
N PHE A 151 -4.46 -17.59 6.09
CA PHE A 151 -5.36 -18.74 6.16
C PHE A 151 -6.25 -18.89 4.92
N CYS A 152 -6.65 -17.80 4.27
CA CYS A 152 -7.41 -17.87 3.01
C CYS A 152 -6.51 -17.87 1.77
N THR A 153 -5.28 -17.40 1.91
CA THR A 153 -4.26 -17.33 0.86
C THR A 153 -2.93 -17.90 1.40
N PRO A 154 -2.80 -19.23 1.52
CA PRO A 154 -1.63 -19.87 2.14
C PRO A 154 -0.32 -19.60 1.41
N SER A 155 -0.37 -19.26 0.11
CA SER A 155 0.81 -18.86 -0.67
C SER A 155 1.57 -17.67 -0.05
N LEU A 156 0.91 -16.85 0.77
CA LEU A 156 1.58 -15.75 1.49
C LEU A 156 2.63 -16.26 2.49
N ILE A 157 2.40 -17.43 3.09
CA ILE A 157 3.30 -18.03 4.08
C ILE A 157 4.63 -18.41 3.42
N GLU A 158 4.57 -18.86 2.17
CA GLU A 158 5.74 -19.22 1.39
C GLU A 158 6.40 -17.99 0.74
N SER A 159 5.60 -17.05 0.24
CA SER A 159 6.12 -15.88 -0.49
C SER A 159 6.75 -14.81 0.39
N ASP A 160 6.22 -14.61 1.60
CA ASP A 160 6.71 -13.55 2.50
C ASP A 160 8.00 -13.97 3.23
N GLY A 161 8.37 -15.26 3.16
CA GLY A 161 9.60 -15.79 3.75
C GLY A 161 9.57 -15.82 5.28
N LEU A 162 10.76 -15.88 5.89
CA LEU A 162 10.94 -15.90 7.34
C LEU A 162 11.14 -14.48 7.91
N CYS A 163 10.48 -14.24 9.04
CA CYS A 163 10.71 -13.09 9.88
C CYS A 163 12.12 -13.15 10.45
N ARG A 164 12.92 -12.12 10.16
CA ARG A 164 14.34 -12.09 10.53
C ARG A 164 14.59 -11.96 12.04
N GLU A 165 13.59 -11.51 12.80
CA GLU A 165 13.71 -11.27 14.24
C GLU A 165 13.07 -12.39 15.08
N HIS A 166 12.02 -13.04 14.57
CA HIS A 166 11.18 -13.96 15.35
C HIS A 166 11.12 -15.39 14.78
N ASP A 167 11.94 -15.70 13.75
CA ASP A 167 12.13 -17.06 13.21
C ASP A 167 10.82 -17.82 12.90
N VAL A 168 9.80 -17.06 12.49
CA VAL A 168 8.45 -17.50 12.10
C VAL A 168 8.18 -17.00 10.68
N ALA A 169 7.32 -17.68 9.91
CA ALA A 169 6.91 -17.14 8.61
C ALA A 169 6.39 -15.70 8.77
N GLU A 170 6.87 -14.77 7.95
CA GLU A 170 6.54 -13.34 8.05
C GLU A 170 5.03 -13.10 7.92
N ALA A 171 4.33 -13.95 7.16
CA ALA A 171 2.87 -13.93 7.05
C ALA A 171 2.12 -14.38 8.33
N LEU A 172 2.81 -15.01 9.28
CA LEU A 172 2.26 -15.51 10.55
C LEU A 172 2.84 -14.80 11.78
N CYS A 173 3.73 -13.82 11.60
CA CYS A 173 4.42 -13.14 12.69
C CYS A 173 3.51 -12.09 13.35
N VAL A 174 2.82 -12.45 14.44
CA VAL A 174 1.93 -11.52 15.15
C VAL A 174 2.69 -10.35 15.79
N LYS A 175 3.97 -10.56 16.18
CA LYS A 175 4.83 -9.48 16.69
C LYS A 175 5.09 -8.37 15.67
N CYS A 176 5.21 -8.72 14.39
CA CYS A 176 5.39 -7.75 13.31
C CYS A 176 4.06 -7.32 12.66
N ARG A 177 3.00 -8.14 12.78
CA ARG A 177 1.70 -7.93 12.15
C ARG A 177 0.57 -8.15 13.18
N PRO A 178 0.36 -7.21 14.12
CA PRO A 178 -0.55 -7.40 15.26
C PRO A 178 -2.02 -7.57 14.85
N TYR A 179 -2.41 -7.10 13.66
CA TYR A 179 -3.74 -7.31 13.11
C TYR A 179 -4.09 -8.80 12.89
N LEU A 180 -3.11 -9.71 12.90
CA LEU A 180 -3.34 -11.15 12.81
C LEU A 180 -3.93 -11.76 14.08
N GLU A 181 -3.87 -11.07 15.23
CA GLU A 181 -4.41 -11.57 16.51
C GLU A 181 -5.89 -12.01 16.38
N GLY A 182 -6.72 -11.21 15.72
CA GLY A 182 -8.13 -11.54 15.47
C GLY A 182 -8.30 -12.80 14.64
N ALA A 183 -7.44 -13.00 13.65
CA ALA A 183 -7.49 -14.16 12.76
C ALA A 183 -7.05 -15.45 13.46
N PHE A 184 -6.04 -15.39 14.33
CA PHE A 184 -5.62 -16.53 15.16
C PHE A 184 -6.67 -16.88 16.22
N ARG A 185 -7.28 -15.89 16.86
CA ARG A 185 -8.41 -16.09 17.78
C ARG A 185 -9.60 -16.75 17.12
N ALA A 186 -9.98 -16.31 15.92
CA ALA A 186 -11.08 -16.89 15.15
C ALA A 186 -10.86 -18.39 14.86
N ARG A 187 -9.59 -18.82 14.77
CA ARG A 187 -9.21 -20.23 14.56
C ARG A 187 -9.01 -21.03 15.85
N GLY A 188 -9.12 -20.39 17.01
CA GLY A 188 -8.82 -21.02 18.31
C GLY A 188 -7.34 -21.30 18.53
N ASP A 189 -6.44 -20.66 17.77
CA ASP A 189 -4.98 -20.82 17.88
C ASP A 189 -4.38 -19.59 18.56
N TRP A 190 -4.87 -19.22 19.76
CA TRP A 190 -4.44 -18.01 20.47
C TRP A 190 -4.28 -18.22 21.98
N CYS A 191 -3.08 -17.98 22.49
CA CYS A 191 -2.78 -17.96 23.91
C CYS A 191 -3.04 -16.57 24.50
N ASN A 192 -3.99 -16.46 25.43
CA ASN A 192 -4.33 -15.18 26.05
C ASN A 192 -3.28 -14.68 27.05
N GLU A 193 -2.57 -15.59 27.72
CA GLU A 193 -1.57 -15.24 28.74
C GLU A 193 -0.30 -14.67 28.11
N HIS A 194 0.18 -15.28 27.01
CA HIS A 194 1.45 -14.93 26.37
C HIS A 194 1.28 -14.13 25.07
N ARG A 195 0.03 -13.81 24.69
CA ARG A 195 -0.33 -13.00 23.52
C ARG A 195 0.35 -13.44 22.23
N THR A 196 0.36 -14.75 22.00
CA THR A 196 0.99 -15.39 20.84
C THR A 196 0.11 -16.54 20.36
N PRO A 197 0.17 -16.97 19.09
CA PRO A 197 -0.55 -18.15 18.65
C PRO A 197 -0.19 -19.38 19.50
N GLU A 198 -1.16 -20.24 19.82
CA GLU A 198 -0.89 -21.46 20.61
C GLU A 198 0.18 -22.32 19.93
N SER A 199 0.13 -22.40 18.59
CA SER A 199 1.12 -23.03 17.72
C SER A 199 2.54 -22.45 17.79
N GLN A 200 2.71 -21.32 18.48
CA GLN A 200 3.98 -20.60 18.68
C GLN A 200 4.26 -20.35 20.17
N CYS A 201 3.38 -20.77 21.09
CA CYS A 201 3.49 -20.49 22.52
C CYS A 201 4.35 -21.55 23.23
N VAL A 202 5.67 -21.36 23.27
CA VAL A 202 6.59 -22.29 23.96
C VAL A 202 6.43 -22.33 25.48
N GLU A 203 5.78 -21.33 26.07
CA GLU A 203 5.50 -21.29 27.51
C GLU A 203 4.38 -22.26 27.90
N CYS A 204 3.33 -22.36 27.05
CA CYS A 204 2.25 -23.32 27.24
C CYS A 204 2.55 -24.69 26.60
N HIS A 205 3.29 -24.72 25.48
CA HIS A 205 3.62 -25.92 24.71
C HIS A 205 5.15 -26.07 24.59
N PRO A 206 5.83 -26.59 25.61
CA PRO A 206 7.29 -26.68 25.64
C PRO A 206 7.87 -27.61 24.56
N ASP A 207 7.06 -28.51 23.98
CA ASP A 207 7.44 -29.36 22.85
C ASP A 207 7.71 -28.55 21.56
N LEU A 208 7.23 -27.31 21.49
CA LEU A 208 7.48 -26.42 20.36
C LEU A 208 8.93 -25.90 20.33
N LYS A 209 9.69 -25.95 21.43
CA LYS A 209 11.01 -25.28 21.59
C LYS A 209 12.05 -25.57 20.48
N ASN A 210 11.92 -26.70 19.78
CA ASN A 210 12.81 -27.12 18.70
C ASN A 210 12.19 -27.04 17.30
N LYS A 211 10.96 -26.52 17.15
CA LYS A 211 10.28 -26.34 15.87
C LYS A 211 10.55 -24.93 15.31
N PRO A 212 10.82 -24.79 13.99
CA PRO A 212 10.84 -23.47 13.34
C PRO A 212 9.50 -22.76 13.57
N GLY A 213 9.53 -21.47 13.91
CA GLY A 213 8.32 -20.69 14.22
C GLY A 213 7.86 -20.72 15.68
N ALA A 214 8.51 -21.50 16.55
CA ALA A 214 8.17 -21.55 17.97
C ALA A 214 8.89 -20.50 18.84
N ARG A 215 9.96 -19.89 18.33
CA ARG A 215 10.69 -18.82 19.02
C ARG A 215 10.05 -17.47 18.70
N GLY A 216 8.78 -17.34 19.07
CA GLY A 216 7.96 -16.14 18.91
C GLY A 216 8.41 -15.05 19.84
#